data_AF-A0A433UD01-F1
#
_entry.id   AF-A0A433UD01-F1
#
_cell.length_a   1.000
_cell.length_b   1.000
_cell.length_c   1.000
_cell.angle_alpha   90.00
_cell.angle_beta   90.00
_cell.angle_gamma   90.00
#
_symmetry.space_group_name_H-M   'P 1'
#
loop_
_entity.id
_entity.type
_entity.pdbx_description
1 polymer ?
#
loop_
_entity_poly.entity_id
_entity_poly.type
_entity_poly.pdbx_seq_one_letter_code
_entity_poly.pdbx_strand_id
1 'polypeptide(L)'
;MFPVGLRIFSSFPRNSFKECVSCRNNNIVRTVLTSTFRHRTNQRQIHLSKSRFKAARIVVISTSDVIFDSLALEEWLYEHRDLSSKEYLFMWKNKPAIVSGRHQNPWLEANIPLAASLGLDIARRSSGGGTVYHDEGNLNLSFLKSRDNYNRRENLDLVVEAVTNKWDIDLTINDRDDILLNKLYKVSGTAAKLGRLQSYHHFTLLHSVDLDLLQRCLTSPMQGASSKATKSFPATVMNLSEQEPDITFDSLTSTIGEHFLAEVGLEATPDTFRYLNPLCETEFPGVTDIARRLQTWEWRFAKSPDFSIERNFTGHTYKSLPYSVQVKLAVRKGALTSLEVRVDNPELEQLDQLINQFCRDHSGFLLMHENVKTFEDKFLYCFSESSNKQIEYVSEARRILKCILSSLDFL
;
A
#
# COMPACT_ATOMS: atom_id res chain seq x y z
N MET A 1 -31.45 37.73 8.11
CA MET A 1 -30.65 38.96 7.92
C MET A 1 -29.21 38.56 7.66
N PHE A 2 -28.60 39.09 6.59
CA PHE A 2 -27.14 39.14 6.38
C PHE A 2 -26.58 40.44 7.06
N PRO A 3 -25.27 40.77 7.06
CA PRO A 3 -24.33 40.28 8.07
C PRO A 3 -23.39 41.41 8.60
N VAL A 4 -22.35 41.05 9.35
CA VAL A 4 -21.16 41.91 9.61
C VAL A 4 -19.93 40.99 9.65
N GLY A 5 -18.76 41.27 9.06
CA GLY A 5 -18.34 42.38 8.21
C GLY A 5 -16.89 42.83 8.47
N LEU A 6 -16.10 42.98 7.38
CA LEU A 6 -14.67 43.42 7.29
C LEU A 6 -13.63 42.42 7.89
N ARG A 7 -12.39 42.24 7.40
CA ARG A 7 -11.56 42.72 6.24
C ARG A 7 -10.92 41.46 5.57
N ILE A 8 -10.33 41.39 4.36
CA ILE A 8 -9.60 42.26 3.41
C ILE A 8 -8.12 42.55 3.76
N PHE A 9 -7.21 41.90 3.00
CA PHE A 9 -6.02 42.54 2.40
C PHE A 9 -5.75 41.94 1.00
N SER A 10 -5.10 42.71 0.13
CA SER A 10 -5.07 42.51 -1.33
C SER A 10 -3.67 42.62 -1.92
N SER A 11 -3.38 41.89 -3.00
CA SER A 11 -2.59 42.43 -4.13
C SER A 11 -2.56 41.50 -5.35
N PHE A 12 -2.92 42.04 -6.52
CA PHE A 12 -2.65 41.52 -7.87
C PHE A 12 -1.54 42.37 -8.52
N PRO A 13 -0.82 41.85 -9.53
CA PRO A 13 -0.33 42.64 -10.65
C PRO A 13 -1.15 42.42 -11.93
N ARG A 14 -1.22 43.43 -12.80
CA ARG A 14 -1.99 43.42 -14.06
C ARG A 14 -1.11 43.15 -15.29
N ASN A 15 -1.76 42.70 -16.38
CA ASN A 15 -1.20 42.62 -17.74
C ASN A 15 -0.62 43.96 -18.25
N SER A 16 0.35 43.86 -19.17
CA SER A 16 0.64 44.93 -20.12
C SER A 16 0.90 44.35 -21.52
N PHE A 17 -0.04 44.56 -22.44
CA PHE A 17 0.23 44.46 -23.88
C PHE A 17 0.89 45.77 -24.34
N LYS A 18 1.83 45.69 -25.28
CA LYS A 18 2.35 46.85 -26.02
C LYS A 18 2.11 46.65 -27.50
N GLU A 19 1.30 47.53 -28.08
CA GLU A 19 1.30 47.76 -29.53
C GLU A 19 2.57 48.52 -29.93
N CYS A 20 3.01 48.35 -31.17
CA CYS A 20 4.02 49.20 -31.78
C CYS A 20 3.71 49.39 -33.27
N VAL A 21 3.52 50.64 -33.70
CA VAL A 21 3.17 51.02 -35.07
C VAL A 21 4.20 52.03 -35.58
N SER A 22 4.91 51.70 -36.65
CA SER A 22 5.70 52.58 -37.55
C SER A 22 6.73 51.75 -38.35
N CYS A 23 7.18 52.07 -39.56
CA CYS A 23 6.56 52.64 -40.77
C CYS A 23 7.65 52.69 -41.88
N ARG A 24 7.35 52.23 -43.12
CA ARG A 24 8.10 52.55 -44.37
C ARG A 24 9.54 51.97 -44.47
N ASN A 25 10.15 51.74 -45.64
CA ASN A 25 9.81 52.14 -47.02
C ASN A 25 10.36 51.16 -48.10
N ASN A 26 9.60 51.02 -49.20
CA ASN A 26 9.97 50.68 -50.59
C ASN A 26 11.26 49.88 -50.94
N ASN A 27 11.08 48.83 -51.77
CA ASN A 27 11.30 48.99 -53.21
C ASN A 27 10.57 47.96 -54.09
N ILE A 28 10.35 48.33 -55.36
CA ILE A 28 9.42 47.69 -56.30
C ILE A 28 10.18 46.94 -57.39
N VAL A 29 9.76 45.70 -57.70
CA VAL A 29 9.77 45.18 -59.08
C VAL A 29 8.46 44.45 -59.33
N ARG A 30 7.75 44.84 -60.40
CA ARG A 30 6.56 44.14 -60.92
C ARG A 30 6.99 43.08 -61.93
N THR A 31 6.45 41.87 -61.81
CA THR A 31 6.08 41.07 -62.99
C THR A 31 4.72 40.43 -62.72
N VAL A 32 3.78 40.66 -63.64
CA VAL A 32 2.42 40.14 -63.59
C VAL A 32 2.40 38.71 -64.12
N LEU A 33 1.64 37.81 -63.48
CA LEU A 33 0.91 36.73 -64.17
C LEU A 33 -0.30 36.30 -63.32
N THR A 34 -1.31 35.73 -63.98
CA THR A 34 -2.72 35.82 -63.58
C THR A 34 -3.33 34.54 -63.02
N SER A 35 -4.28 34.71 -62.09
CA SER A 35 -5.32 33.73 -61.69
C SER A 35 -4.81 32.47 -60.94
N THR A 36 -5.56 31.82 -60.04
CA THR A 36 -6.98 31.86 -59.68
C THR A 36 -7.17 31.81 -58.16
N PHE A 37 -8.24 32.41 -57.64
CA PHE A 37 -8.66 32.20 -56.24
C PHE A 37 -9.25 30.79 -56.10
N ARG A 38 -8.65 29.95 -55.24
CA ARG A 38 -9.30 28.74 -54.71
C ARG A 38 -9.29 28.80 -53.19
N HIS A 39 -10.48 28.74 -52.59
CA HIS A 39 -10.64 28.58 -51.15
C HIS A 39 -9.89 27.32 -50.69
N ARG A 40 -8.90 27.48 -49.81
CA ARG A 40 -8.43 26.38 -48.96
C ARG A 40 -9.48 26.17 -47.86
N THR A 41 -10.34 25.18 -48.06
CA THR A 41 -11.10 24.59 -46.97
C THR A 41 -10.13 23.91 -46.00
N ASN A 42 -10.23 24.23 -44.71
CA ASN A 42 -9.52 23.50 -43.66
C ASN A 42 -10.10 22.09 -43.55
N GLN A 43 -9.58 21.15 -44.33
CA GLN A 43 -9.78 19.73 -44.05
C GLN A 43 -9.09 19.42 -42.73
N ARG A 44 -9.89 19.22 -41.67
CA ARG A 44 -9.45 18.48 -40.49
C ARG A 44 -8.95 17.13 -40.99
N GLN A 45 -7.64 16.88 -40.89
CA GLN A 45 -7.14 15.52 -40.97
C GLN A 45 -7.75 14.74 -39.80
N ILE A 46 -8.77 13.94 -40.11
CA ILE A 46 -9.20 12.87 -39.24
C ILE A 46 -7.98 11.94 -39.18
N HIS A 47 -7.28 11.95 -38.04
CA HIS A 47 -6.36 10.87 -37.73
C HIS A 47 -7.20 9.59 -37.66
N LEU A 48 -7.14 8.81 -38.73
CA LEU A 48 -7.61 7.43 -38.75
C LEU A 48 -7.01 6.75 -37.54
N SER A 49 -7.87 6.41 -36.58
CA SER A 49 -7.47 5.66 -35.40
C SER A 49 -6.77 4.40 -35.87
N LYS A 50 -5.55 4.16 -35.36
CA LYS A 50 -4.98 2.82 -35.44
C LYS A 50 -6.02 1.88 -34.85
N SER A 51 -6.50 0.94 -35.65
CA SER A 51 -7.35 -0.14 -35.19
C SER A 51 -6.65 -0.80 -34.00
N ARG A 52 -7.11 -0.51 -32.78
CA ARG A 52 -6.79 -1.34 -31.62
C ARG A 52 -7.35 -2.70 -31.98
N PHE A 53 -6.48 -3.69 -32.20
CA PHE A 53 -6.91 -5.08 -32.09
C PHE A 53 -7.60 -5.19 -30.74
N LYS A 54 -8.91 -5.53 -30.73
CA LYS A 54 -9.65 -5.76 -29.49
C LYS A 54 -8.98 -6.95 -28.82
N ALA A 55 -8.20 -6.67 -27.77
CA ALA A 55 -7.55 -7.71 -26.98
C ALA A 55 -8.63 -8.63 -26.41
N ALA A 56 -8.39 -9.93 -26.44
CA ALA A 56 -9.34 -10.87 -25.86
C ALA A 56 -9.40 -10.66 -24.34
N ARG A 57 -10.59 -10.43 -23.80
CA ARG A 57 -10.79 -10.20 -22.37
C ARG A 57 -11.15 -11.50 -21.66
N ILE A 58 -10.53 -11.72 -20.50
CA ILE A 58 -10.76 -12.89 -19.65
C ILE A 58 -10.96 -12.41 -18.21
N VAL A 59 -12.07 -12.82 -17.61
CA VAL A 59 -12.34 -12.70 -16.18
C VAL A 59 -11.85 -13.96 -15.48
N VAL A 60 -11.09 -13.78 -14.41
CA VAL A 60 -10.62 -14.86 -13.53
C VAL A 60 -11.09 -14.55 -12.11
N ILE A 61 -11.69 -15.52 -11.43
CA ILE A 61 -12.03 -15.44 -10.00
C ILE A 61 -11.19 -16.47 -9.24
N SER A 62 -10.49 -16.03 -8.19
CA SER A 62 -9.75 -16.93 -7.30
C SER A 62 -10.71 -17.83 -6.51
N THR A 63 -10.42 -19.13 -6.46
CA THR A 63 -11.08 -20.06 -5.52
C THR A 63 -10.33 -20.23 -4.20
N SER A 64 -9.21 -19.52 -3.99
CA SER A 64 -8.50 -19.46 -2.71
C SER A 64 -8.79 -18.14 -2.00
N ASP A 65 -8.88 -18.20 -0.67
CA ASP A 65 -8.99 -17.06 0.23
C ASP A 65 -7.67 -16.75 0.96
N VAL A 66 -6.55 -17.35 0.54
CA VAL A 66 -5.22 -17.08 1.09
C VAL A 66 -4.55 -15.94 0.33
N ILE A 67 -4.14 -14.89 1.05
CA ILE A 67 -3.51 -13.68 0.48
C ILE A 67 -2.27 -13.96 -0.36
N PHE A 68 -1.45 -14.94 0.05
CA PHE A 68 -0.24 -15.30 -0.69
C PHE A 68 -0.52 -16.00 -2.02
N ASP A 69 -1.58 -16.80 -2.09
CA ASP A 69 -1.96 -17.52 -3.31
C ASP A 69 -2.46 -16.53 -4.37
N SER A 70 -3.34 -15.62 -3.97
CA SER A 70 -3.89 -14.61 -4.88
C SER A 70 -2.84 -13.60 -5.34
N LEU A 71 -1.92 -13.16 -4.46
CA LEU A 71 -0.77 -12.35 -4.87
C LEU A 71 0.20 -13.13 -5.76
N ALA A 72 0.35 -14.45 -5.57
CA ALA A 72 1.18 -15.28 -6.43
C ALA A 72 0.57 -15.44 -7.83
N LEU A 73 -0.74 -15.63 -7.95
CA LEU A 73 -1.42 -15.65 -9.24
C LEU A 73 -1.39 -14.28 -9.92
N GLU A 74 -1.59 -13.17 -9.21
CA GLU A 74 -1.43 -11.81 -9.76
C GLU A 74 -0.03 -11.61 -10.36
N GLU A 75 1.02 -11.97 -9.61
CA GLU A 75 2.40 -11.87 -10.07
C GLU A 75 2.69 -12.84 -11.21
N TRP A 76 2.18 -14.08 -11.17
CA TRP A 76 2.36 -15.06 -12.24
C TRP A 76 1.68 -14.61 -13.54
N LEU A 77 0.41 -14.16 -13.48
CA LEU A 77 -0.33 -13.63 -14.64
C LEU A 77 0.38 -12.41 -15.22
N TYR A 78 0.89 -11.53 -14.37
CA TYR A 78 1.67 -10.37 -14.78
C TYR A 78 3.00 -10.77 -15.46
N GLU A 79 3.70 -11.82 -15.01
CA GLU A 79 5.01 -12.20 -15.55
C GLU A 79 4.93 -13.14 -16.78
N HIS A 80 3.90 -13.98 -16.89
CA HIS A 80 3.88 -15.11 -17.84
C HIS A 80 2.75 -15.10 -18.88
N ARG A 81 1.67 -14.31 -18.73
CA ARG A 81 0.63 -14.21 -19.77
C ARG A 81 1.01 -13.18 -20.84
N ASP A 82 0.62 -13.46 -22.09
CA ASP A 82 0.72 -12.46 -23.16
C ASP A 82 -0.34 -11.37 -22.99
N LEU A 83 0.06 -10.29 -22.33
CA LEU A 83 -0.76 -9.11 -22.12
C LEU A 83 -0.76 -8.14 -23.33
N SER A 84 -0.10 -8.48 -24.44
CA SER A 84 -0.15 -7.70 -25.69
C SER A 84 -1.38 -8.03 -26.54
N SER A 85 -1.87 -9.26 -26.48
CA SER A 85 -3.08 -9.73 -27.19
C SER A 85 -4.29 -9.98 -26.28
N LYS A 86 -4.10 -9.98 -24.96
CA LYS A 86 -5.14 -10.26 -23.96
C LYS A 86 -5.14 -9.24 -22.82
N GLU A 87 -6.31 -9.03 -22.24
CA GLU A 87 -6.50 -8.26 -21.00
C GLU A 87 -7.20 -9.16 -19.99
N TYR A 88 -6.75 -9.13 -18.73
CA TYR A 88 -7.32 -9.94 -17.65
C TYR A 88 -7.93 -9.04 -16.59
N LEU A 89 -9.12 -9.40 -16.13
CA LEU A 89 -9.69 -8.95 -14.87
C LEU A 89 -9.61 -10.11 -13.88
N PHE A 90 -8.67 -10.04 -12.94
CA PHE A 90 -8.54 -11.02 -11.86
C PHE A 90 -9.23 -10.47 -10.60
N MET A 91 -10.24 -11.19 -10.11
CA MET A 91 -11.04 -10.84 -8.92
C MET A 91 -10.83 -11.86 -7.80
N TRP A 92 -10.69 -11.37 -6.58
CA TRP A 92 -10.29 -12.21 -5.44
C TRP A 92 -10.67 -11.57 -4.09
N LYS A 93 -10.91 -12.40 -3.07
CA LYS A 93 -11.06 -12.00 -1.67
C LYS A 93 -10.12 -12.84 -0.81
N ASN A 94 -9.96 -12.48 0.46
CA ASN A 94 -9.04 -13.17 1.36
C ASN A 94 -9.69 -13.33 2.74
N LYS A 95 -9.22 -14.31 3.52
CA LYS A 95 -9.37 -14.28 4.97
C LYS A 95 -8.69 -13.02 5.57
N PRO A 96 -9.00 -12.64 6.81
CA PRO A 96 -8.41 -11.50 7.52
C PRO A 96 -6.88 -11.37 7.34
N ALA A 97 -6.46 -10.32 6.65
CA ALA A 97 -5.07 -10.08 6.28
C ALA A 97 -4.74 -8.59 6.17
N ILE A 98 -3.47 -8.24 6.44
CA ILE A 98 -2.92 -6.88 6.34
C ILE A 98 -1.95 -6.85 5.16
N VAL A 99 -2.23 -6.01 4.16
CA VAL A 99 -1.46 -5.98 2.91
C VAL A 99 -0.68 -4.66 2.79
N SER A 100 0.60 -4.72 3.11
CA SER A 100 1.53 -3.59 2.99
C SER A 100 2.05 -3.38 1.57
N GLY A 101 2.25 -2.13 1.18
CA GLY A 101 2.86 -1.74 -0.10
C GLY A 101 4.36 -2.05 -0.17
N ARG A 102 4.89 -2.13 -1.40
CA ARG A 102 6.26 -2.57 -1.71
C ARG A 102 7.38 -1.82 -1.00
N HIS A 103 7.15 -0.55 -0.61
CA HIS A 103 8.15 0.35 0.00
C HIS A 103 7.76 0.82 1.41
N GLN A 104 6.80 0.13 2.05
CA GLN A 104 6.34 0.46 3.39
C GLN A 104 7.09 -0.30 4.48
N ASN A 105 6.92 0.14 5.72
CA ASN A 105 7.37 -0.57 6.92
C ASN A 105 6.12 -1.09 7.65
N PRO A 106 5.82 -2.40 7.66
CA PRO A 106 4.59 -2.95 8.26
C PRO A 106 4.44 -2.55 9.74
N TRP A 107 5.55 -2.47 10.48
CA TRP A 107 5.56 -2.07 11.89
C TRP A 107 5.15 -0.61 12.12
N LEU A 108 5.29 0.28 11.14
CA LEU A 108 4.79 1.67 11.22
C LEU A 108 3.33 1.81 10.79
N GLU A 109 2.82 0.87 10.02
CA GLU A 109 1.55 1.00 9.29
C GLU A 109 0.44 0.08 9.81
N ALA A 110 0.77 -0.85 10.72
CA ALA A 110 -0.15 -1.85 11.24
C ALA A 110 0.18 -2.29 12.66
N ASN A 111 -0.83 -2.81 13.36
CA ASN A 111 -0.73 -3.42 14.67
C ASN A 111 -0.29 -4.89 14.56
N ILE A 112 1.02 -5.09 14.40
CA ILE A 112 1.61 -6.43 14.22
C ILE A 112 1.32 -7.38 15.40
N PRO A 113 1.43 -6.97 16.68
CA PRO A 113 1.05 -7.83 17.81
C PRO A 113 -0.42 -8.25 17.81
N LEU A 114 -1.35 -7.33 17.49
CA LEU A 114 -2.77 -7.66 17.36
C LEU A 114 -3.00 -8.67 16.22
N ALA A 115 -2.40 -8.43 15.06
CA ALA A 115 -2.50 -9.31 13.90
C ALA A 115 -1.99 -10.73 14.23
N ALA A 116 -0.83 -10.84 14.88
CA ALA A 116 -0.29 -12.12 15.35
C ALA A 116 -1.21 -12.81 16.37
N SER A 117 -1.76 -12.07 17.34
CA SER A 117 -2.66 -12.63 18.37
C SER A 117 -3.97 -13.21 17.83
N LEU A 118 -4.42 -12.70 16.68
CA LEU A 118 -5.64 -13.11 15.97
C LEU A 118 -5.35 -14.05 14.79
N GLY A 119 -4.08 -14.35 14.49
CA GLY A 119 -3.69 -15.24 13.39
C GLY A 119 -3.83 -14.64 11.98
N LEU A 120 -3.82 -13.31 11.84
CA LEU A 120 -3.92 -12.64 10.53
C LEU A 120 -2.61 -12.77 9.73
N ASP A 121 -2.75 -12.94 8.42
CA ASP A 121 -1.61 -12.84 7.52
C ASP A 121 -1.16 -11.40 7.33
N ILE A 122 0.12 -11.12 7.59
CA ILE A 122 0.75 -9.84 7.23
C ILE A 122 1.53 -10.04 5.93
N ALA A 123 0.99 -9.53 4.83
CA ALA A 123 1.55 -9.65 3.49
C ALA A 123 2.24 -8.37 3.02
N ARG A 124 3.10 -8.53 2.00
CA ARG A 124 3.62 -7.42 1.20
C ARG A 124 3.31 -7.68 -0.26
N ARG A 125 2.67 -6.73 -0.93
CA ARG A 125 2.40 -6.81 -2.37
C ARG A 125 3.54 -6.23 -3.21
N SER A 126 3.54 -6.56 -4.49
CA SER A 126 4.58 -6.16 -5.45
C SER A 126 4.43 -4.72 -5.97
N SER A 127 3.26 -4.10 -5.77
CA SER A 127 2.93 -2.72 -6.15
C SER A 127 3.22 -1.71 -5.03
N GLY A 128 3.27 -0.42 -5.38
CA GLY A 128 3.40 0.69 -4.42
C GLY A 128 2.11 0.98 -3.64
N GLY A 129 2.03 2.16 -2.99
CA GLY A 129 0.85 2.62 -2.25
C GLY A 129 0.90 2.33 -0.74
N GLY A 130 -0.23 2.58 -0.07
CA GLY A 130 -0.41 2.43 1.39
C GLY A 130 -0.84 1.02 1.83
N THR A 131 -0.98 0.82 3.14
CA THR A 131 -1.41 -0.45 3.74
C THR A 131 -2.93 -0.50 3.75
N VAL A 132 -3.48 -1.70 3.49
CA VAL A 132 -4.92 -1.97 3.55
C VAL A 132 -5.18 -3.23 4.37
N TYR A 133 -6.38 -3.34 4.93
CA TYR A 133 -6.89 -4.54 5.57
C TYR A 133 -7.86 -5.24 4.60
N HIS A 134 -7.78 -6.56 4.52
CA HIS A 134 -8.65 -7.41 3.73
C HIS A 134 -9.36 -8.40 4.67
N ASP A 135 -10.62 -8.70 4.39
CA ASP A 135 -11.36 -9.87 4.85
C ASP A 135 -12.29 -10.36 3.72
N GLU A 136 -13.19 -11.29 4.03
CA GLU A 136 -14.12 -11.88 3.07
C GLU A 136 -15.12 -10.87 2.47
N GLY A 137 -15.31 -9.72 3.13
CA GLY A 137 -16.11 -8.58 2.68
C GLY A 137 -15.33 -7.57 1.82
N ASN A 138 -14.04 -7.78 1.59
CA ASN A 138 -13.20 -6.94 0.73
C ASN A 138 -12.94 -7.62 -0.62
N LEU A 139 -13.61 -7.15 -1.68
CA LEU A 139 -13.32 -7.55 -3.05
C LEU A 139 -12.03 -6.86 -3.53
N ASN A 140 -11.15 -7.61 -4.18
CA ASN A 140 -9.94 -7.11 -4.82
C ASN A 140 -10.05 -7.34 -6.32
N LEU A 141 -9.74 -6.32 -7.10
CA LEU A 141 -9.79 -6.36 -8.55
C LEU A 141 -8.43 -5.99 -9.11
N SER A 142 -7.89 -6.82 -10.01
CA SER A 142 -6.59 -6.63 -10.65
C SER A 142 -6.77 -6.65 -12.17
N PHE A 143 -6.69 -5.48 -12.80
CA PHE A 143 -6.72 -5.31 -14.25
C PHE A 143 -5.30 -5.42 -14.82
N LEU A 144 -5.00 -6.54 -15.48
CA LEU A 144 -3.72 -6.78 -16.15
C LEU A 144 -3.85 -6.45 -17.64
N LYS A 145 -3.04 -5.51 -18.13
CA LYS A 145 -3.05 -4.96 -19.49
C LYS A 145 -1.62 -4.74 -20.00
N SER A 146 -1.43 -4.64 -21.32
CA SER A 146 -0.19 -4.11 -21.91
C SER A 146 0.15 -2.73 -21.34
N ARG A 147 1.43 -2.36 -21.37
CA ARG A 147 1.88 -1.06 -20.86
C ARG A 147 1.26 0.12 -21.61
N ASP A 148 0.92 -0.08 -22.89
CA ASP A 148 0.29 0.91 -23.79
C ASP A 148 -1.22 1.03 -23.55
N ASN A 149 -1.89 -0.02 -23.06
CA ASN A 149 -3.30 0.02 -22.64
C ASN A 149 -3.47 0.35 -21.14
N TYR A 150 -2.39 0.66 -20.41
CA TYR A 150 -2.49 1.02 -19.00
C TYR A 150 -3.23 2.35 -18.81
N ASN A 151 -4.43 2.27 -18.24
CA ASN A 151 -5.22 3.43 -17.85
C ASN A 151 -5.97 3.12 -16.55
N ARG A 152 -5.55 3.73 -15.43
CA ARG A 152 -6.22 3.51 -14.12
C ARG A 152 -7.66 4.00 -14.14
N ARG A 153 -7.88 5.18 -14.73
CA ARG A 153 -9.16 5.88 -14.68
C ARG A 153 -10.24 5.09 -15.41
N GLU A 154 -9.94 4.60 -16.61
CA GLU A 154 -10.79 3.64 -17.37
C GLU A 154 -11.15 2.39 -16.57
N ASN A 155 -10.20 1.79 -15.84
CA ASN A 155 -10.48 0.61 -15.01
C ASN A 155 -11.40 0.93 -13.81
N LEU A 156 -11.37 2.16 -13.28
CA LEU A 156 -12.22 2.60 -12.17
C LEU A 156 -13.61 3.02 -12.65
N ASP A 157 -13.68 3.79 -13.74
CA ASP A 157 -14.93 4.21 -14.36
C ASP A 157 -15.76 2.98 -14.75
N LEU A 158 -15.15 1.93 -15.31
CA LEU A 158 -15.80 0.64 -15.59
C LEU A 158 -16.46 0.02 -14.35
N VAL A 159 -15.77 -0.02 -13.20
CA VAL A 159 -16.32 -0.57 -11.95
C VAL A 159 -17.42 0.33 -11.38
N VAL A 160 -17.23 1.64 -11.41
CA VAL A 160 -18.22 2.63 -10.98
C VAL A 160 -19.49 2.52 -11.83
N GLU A 161 -19.38 2.46 -13.15
CA GLU A 161 -20.50 2.31 -14.07
C GLU A 161 -21.21 0.97 -13.86
N ALA A 162 -20.48 -0.14 -13.77
CA ALA A 162 -21.07 -1.47 -13.51
C ALA A 162 -21.90 -1.50 -12.22
N VAL A 163 -21.37 -0.97 -11.11
CA VAL A 163 -22.04 -0.97 -9.80
C VAL A 163 -23.19 0.04 -9.76
N THR A 164 -22.97 1.26 -10.24
CA THR A 164 -24.00 2.33 -10.24
C THR A 164 -25.20 1.94 -11.08
N ASN A 165 -24.99 1.41 -12.29
CA ASN A 165 -26.07 1.00 -13.20
C ASN A 165 -26.90 -0.19 -12.66
N LYS A 166 -26.35 -0.99 -11.73
CA LYS A 166 -27.00 -2.18 -11.19
C LYS A 166 -27.75 -1.92 -9.88
N TRP A 167 -27.26 -1.02 -9.04
CA TRP A 167 -27.76 -0.80 -7.67
C TRP A 167 -28.06 0.68 -7.31
N ASP A 168 -27.94 1.62 -8.25
CA ASP A 168 -28.25 3.05 -8.05
C ASP A 168 -27.47 3.72 -6.87
N ILE A 169 -26.19 3.37 -6.75
CA ILE A 169 -25.29 3.86 -5.70
C ILE A 169 -24.45 5.05 -6.19
N ASP A 170 -24.42 6.17 -5.45
CA ASP A 170 -23.60 7.36 -5.77
C ASP A 170 -22.10 7.09 -5.54
N LEU A 171 -21.47 6.48 -6.54
CA LEU A 171 -20.02 6.27 -6.60
C LEU A 171 -19.35 7.32 -7.48
N THR A 172 -18.27 7.91 -6.97
CA THR A 172 -17.44 8.90 -7.68
C THR A 172 -15.97 8.63 -7.48
N ILE A 173 -15.11 9.02 -8.44
CA ILE A 173 -13.65 8.82 -8.35
C ILE A 173 -12.96 10.18 -8.18
N ASN A 174 -12.14 10.32 -7.14
CA ASN A 174 -11.43 11.55 -6.81
C ASN A 174 -10.10 11.72 -7.59
N ASP A 175 -9.43 12.87 -7.41
CA ASP A 175 -8.13 13.19 -8.05
C ASP A 175 -6.96 12.26 -7.65
N ARG A 176 -7.15 11.41 -6.65
CA ARG A 176 -6.17 10.42 -6.17
C ARG A 176 -6.43 9.02 -6.73
N ASP A 177 -7.43 8.87 -7.60
CA ASP A 177 -7.93 7.58 -8.09
C ASP A 177 -8.51 6.70 -6.96
N ASP A 178 -9.09 7.29 -5.90
CA ASP A 178 -9.93 6.54 -4.93
C ASP A 178 -11.41 6.58 -5.36
N ILE A 179 -12.16 5.48 -5.19
CA ILE A 179 -13.63 5.49 -5.31
C ILE A 179 -14.24 5.91 -3.97
N LEU A 180 -15.15 6.88 -4.03
CA LEU A 180 -15.89 7.47 -2.92
C LEU A 180 -17.39 7.21 -3.06
N LEU A 181 -17.98 6.67 -2.00
CA LEU A 181 -19.42 6.57 -1.78
C LEU A 181 -19.96 7.88 -1.22
N ASN A 182 -21.07 8.36 -1.78
CA ASN A 182 -21.70 9.64 -1.43
C ASN A 182 -20.72 10.82 -1.43
N LYS A 183 -19.70 10.76 -2.31
CA LYS A 183 -18.60 11.73 -2.46
C LYS A 183 -17.74 11.96 -1.20
N LEU A 184 -17.90 11.16 -0.14
CA LEU A 184 -17.31 11.39 1.18
C LEU A 184 -16.52 10.17 1.71
N TYR A 185 -17.11 8.98 1.62
CA TYR A 185 -16.54 7.78 2.25
C TYR A 185 -15.74 6.98 1.24
N LYS A 186 -14.47 6.69 1.53
CA LYS A 186 -13.64 5.88 0.65
C LYS A 186 -14.08 4.42 0.69
N VAL A 187 -14.46 3.88 -0.47
CA VAL A 187 -14.81 2.45 -0.63
C VAL A 187 -13.77 1.68 -1.43
N SER A 188 -12.81 2.36 -2.07
CA SER A 188 -11.74 1.73 -2.86
C SER A 188 -10.43 2.48 -2.74
N GLY A 189 -9.32 1.76 -2.56
CA GLY A 189 -7.96 2.30 -2.67
C GLY A 189 -7.14 1.60 -3.75
N THR A 190 -6.41 2.38 -4.55
CA THR A 190 -5.67 1.86 -5.72
C THR A 190 -4.16 1.70 -5.48
N ALA A 191 -3.58 0.76 -6.22
CA ALA A 191 -2.14 0.62 -6.44
C ALA A 191 -1.86 0.02 -7.83
N ALA A 192 -0.62 0.12 -8.29
CA ALA A 192 -0.23 -0.41 -9.59
C ALA A 192 1.23 -0.89 -9.61
N LYS A 193 1.52 -1.80 -10.54
CA LYS A 193 2.87 -2.22 -10.93
C LYS A 193 3.04 -1.96 -12.42
N LEU A 194 4.08 -1.20 -12.78
CA LEU A 194 4.39 -0.83 -14.16
C LEU A 194 5.70 -1.46 -14.59
N GLY A 195 5.64 -2.38 -15.54
CA GLY A 195 6.79 -2.95 -16.23
C GLY A 195 7.13 -2.22 -17.52
N ARG A 196 8.06 -2.80 -18.28
CA ARG A 196 8.44 -2.30 -19.61
C ARG A 196 7.36 -2.53 -20.67
N LEU A 197 6.75 -3.71 -20.66
CA LEU A 197 5.79 -4.16 -21.69
C LEU A 197 4.38 -4.42 -21.14
N GLN A 198 4.27 -4.71 -19.83
CA GLN A 198 3.01 -5.00 -19.17
C GLN A 198 2.81 -4.16 -17.91
N SER A 199 1.58 -4.19 -17.40
CA SER A 199 1.14 -3.48 -16.22
C SER A 199 0.02 -4.25 -15.52
N TYR A 200 -0.13 -4.01 -14.22
CA TYR A 200 -1.41 -4.21 -13.57
C TYR A 200 -1.80 -2.99 -12.76
N HIS A 201 -3.10 -2.71 -12.76
CA HIS A 201 -3.76 -1.80 -11.83
C HIS A 201 -4.65 -2.64 -10.92
N HIS A 202 -4.46 -2.55 -9.61
CA HIS A 202 -5.32 -3.24 -8.67
C HIS A 202 -5.89 -2.32 -7.60
N PHE A 203 -7.05 -2.69 -7.07
CA PHE A 203 -7.73 -1.94 -6.03
C PHE A 203 -8.69 -2.80 -5.23
N THR A 204 -8.95 -2.34 -4.01
CA THR A 204 -9.97 -2.88 -3.12
C THR A 204 -11.36 -2.34 -3.48
N LEU A 205 -12.41 -3.02 -3.04
CA LEU A 205 -13.77 -2.52 -2.99
C LEU A 205 -14.42 -3.05 -1.71
N LEU A 206 -14.64 -2.16 -0.75
CA LEU A 206 -15.20 -2.46 0.57
C LEU A 206 -16.69 -2.79 0.42
N HIS A 207 -17.02 -4.07 0.34
CA HIS A 207 -18.40 -4.53 0.21
C HIS A 207 -19.05 -4.68 1.59
N SER A 208 -18.46 -5.47 2.49
CA SER A 208 -19.01 -5.77 3.82
C SER A 208 -17.91 -6.11 4.86
N VAL A 209 -16.87 -5.29 4.92
CA VAL A 209 -15.65 -5.46 5.75
C VAL A 209 -15.92 -5.15 7.22
N ASP A 210 -15.24 -5.85 8.15
CA ASP A 210 -15.20 -5.44 9.56
C ASP A 210 -14.37 -4.15 9.73
N LEU A 211 -15.07 -3.01 9.79
CA LEU A 211 -14.45 -1.69 9.87
C LEU A 211 -13.81 -1.40 11.24
N ASP A 212 -14.25 -2.05 12.34
CA ASP A 212 -13.59 -1.93 13.64
C ASP A 212 -12.25 -2.67 13.63
N LEU A 213 -12.25 -3.92 13.15
CA LEU A 213 -11.03 -4.71 13.04
C LEU A 213 -10.05 -4.07 12.04
N LEU A 214 -10.53 -3.55 10.90
CA LEU A 214 -9.75 -2.72 9.98
C LEU A 214 -9.06 -1.56 10.71
N GLN A 215 -9.81 -0.76 11.48
CA GLN A 215 -9.26 0.40 12.18
C GLN A 215 -8.20 -0.03 13.20
N ARG A 216 -8.47 -1.08 13.98
CA ARG A 216 -7.56 -1.59 15.02
C ARG A 216 -6.30 -2.23 14.45
N CYS A 217 -6.42 -2.96 13.35
CA CYS A 217 -5.30 -3.59 12.64
C CYS A 217 -4.41 -2.56 11.92
N LEU A 218 -4.96 -1.45 11.43
CA LEU A 218 -4.19 -0.38 10.77
C LEU A 218 -3.71 0.73 11.72
N THR A 219 -3.97 0.61 13.03
CA THR A 219 -3.45 1.52 14.07
C THR A 219 -2.21 0.92 14.73
N SER A 220 -1.02 1.25 14.22
CA SER A 220 0.23 0.75 14.81
C SER A 220 0.47 1.30 16.24
N PRO A 221 0.89 0.46 17.20
CA PRO A 221 1.33 0.89 18.53
C PRO A 221 2.76 1.47 18.55
N MET A 222 3.48 1.45 17.42
CA MET A 222 4.87 1.90 17.28
C MET A 222 5.07 3.36 17.67
N GLN A 223 6.09 3.64 18.48
CA GLN A 223 6.44 4.98 18.95
C GLN A 223 7.94 5.26 18.78
N GLY A 224 8.30 6.53 18.61
CA GLY A 224 9.71 6.96 18.55
C GLY A 224 10.46 6.59 17.26
N ALA A 225 9.75 6.09 16.25
CA ALA A 225 10.35 5.59 15.02
C ALA A 225 10.60 6.68 13.96
N SER A 226 11.74 6.58 13.28
CA SER A 226 12.14 7.41 12.14
C SER A 226 12.46 6.51 10.94
N SER A 227 11.80 6.75 9.80
CA SER A 227 12.01 5.99 8.57
C SER A 227 11.70 6.83 7.34
N LYS A 228 12.28 6.44 6.19
CA LYS A 228 11.95 6.96 4.86
C LYS A 228 10.90 6.10 4.12
N ALA A 229 10.28 5.15 4.81
CA ALA A 229 9.23 4.30 4.24
C ALA A 229 8.02 5.11 3.74
N THR A 230 7.35 4.60 2.71
CA THR A 230 6.10 5.17 2.21
C THR A 230 5.01 5.04 3.28
N LYS A 231 4.40 6.18 3.64
CA LYS A 231 3.30 6.23 4.62
C LYS A 231 1.95 6.08 3.93
N SER A 232 0.99 5.45 4.61
CA SER A 232 -0.41 5.46 4.22
C SER A 232 -1.04 6.85 4.42
N PHE A 233 -2.13 7.11 3.69
CA PHE A 233 -2.99 8.27 3.90
C PHE A 233 -4.32 7.77 4.48
N PRO A 234 -4.60 8.02 5.77
CA PRO A 234 -5.88 7.69 6.37
C PRO A 234 -7.03 8.39 5.66
N ALA A 235 -8.18 7.71 5.59
CA ALA A 235 -9.43 8.23 5.05
C ALA A 235 -10.59 7.61 5.84
N THR A 236 -11.71 8.33 5.94
CA THR A 236 -12.95 7.75 6.45
C THR A 236 -13.49 6.76 5.41
N VAL A 237 -13.84 5.55 5.84
CA VAL A 237 -14.32 4.46 5.00
C VAL A 237 -15.77 4.10 5.33
N MET A 238 -16.42 3.38 4.44
CA MET A 238 -17.78 2.85 4.57
C MET A 238 -17.88 1.59 3.70
N ASN A 239 -18.81 0.69 4.01
CA ASN A 239 -19.11 -0.48 3.17
C ASN A 239 -20.22 -0.17 2.16
N LEU A 240 -20.16 -0.78 0.98
CA LEU A 240 -21.28 -0.73 0.01
C LEU A 240 -22.57 -1.33 0.61
N SER A 241 -22.45 -2.37 1.45
CA SER A 241 -23.59 -3.01 2.11
C SER A 241 -24.32 -2.14 3.14
N GLU A 242 -23.76 -0.99 3.53
CA GLU A 242 -24.46 -0.01 4.38
C GLU A 242 -25.49 0.82 3.58
N GLN A 243 -25.32 0.94 2.27
CA GLN A 243 -26.25 1.62 1.37
C GLN A 243 -27.14 0.64 0.59
N GLU A 244 -26.59 -0.49 0.16
CA GLU A 244 -27.34 -1.56 -0.52
C GLU A 244 -27.04 -2.94 0.10
N PRO A 245 -27.84 -3.37 1.10
CA PRO A 245 -27.66 -4.65 1.78
C PRO A 245 -27.81 -5.89 0.87
N ASP A 246 -28.51 -5.78 -0.27
CA ASP A 246 -28.74 -6.92 -1.17
C ASP A 246 -27.54 -7.23 -2.08
N ILE A 247 -26.48 -6.40 -2.08
CA ILE A 247 -25.21 -6.77 -2.72
C ILE A 247 -24.63 -7.99 -2.01
N THR A 248 -24.37 -9.04 -2.79
CA THR A 248 -23.55 -10.20 -2.40
C THR A 248 -22.24 -10.21 -3.20
N PHE A 249 -21.20 -10.85 -2.67
CA PHE A 249 -19.91 -11.00 -3.35
C PHE A 249 -20.05 -11.59 -4.77
N ASP A 250 -20.92 -12.59 -4.94
CA ASP A 250 -21.17 -13.24 -6.23
C ASP A 250 -21.88 -12.27 -7.19
N SER A 251 -22.91 -11.55 -6.72
CA SER A 251 -23.59 -10.54 -7.54
C SER A 251 -22.66 -9.40 -7.96
N LEU A 252 -21.74 -8.99 -7.09
CA LEU A 252 -20.75 -7.93 -7.32
C LEU A 252 -19.71 -8.36 -8.36
N THR A 253 -19.14 -9.56 -8.20
CA THR A 253 -18.15 -10.10 -9.13
C THR A 253 -18.75 -10.44 -10.50
N SER A 254 -19.95 -11.04 -10.57
CA SER A 254 -20.65 -11.25 -11.84
C SER A 254 -20.94 -9.93 -12.56
N THR A 255 -21.53 -8.95 -11.88
CA THR A 255 -21.89 -7.65 -12.49
C THR A 255 -20.66 -6.95 -13.08
N ILE A 256 -19.54 -6.88 -12.34
CA ILE A 256 -18.32 -6.22 -12.81
C ILE A 256 -17.65 -7.03 -13.94
N GLY A 257 -17.60 -8.36 -13.81
CA GLY A 257 -16.98 -9.24 -14.82
C GLY A 257 -17.75 -9.29 -16.14
N GLU A 258 -19.08 -9.37 -16.07
CA GLU A 258 -19.97 -9.30 -17.24
C GLU A 258 -19.84 -7.95 -17.95
N HIS A 259 -19.79 -6.84 -17.21
CA HIS A 259 -19.60 -5.51 -17.78
C HIS A 259 -18.23 -5.37 -18.48
N PHE A 260 -17.15 -5.90 -17.89
CA PHE A 260 -15.82 -5.95 -18.50
C PHE A 260 -15.78 -6.76 -19.81
N LEU A 261 -16.60 -7.81 -19.94
CA LEU A 261 -16.71 -8.57 -21.19
C LEU A 261 -17.61 -7.85 -22.22
N ALA A 262 -18.72 -7.27 -21.77
CA ALA A 262 -19.70 -6.59 -22.62
C ALA A 262 -19.11 -5.38 -23.37
N GLU A 263 -18.21 -4.60 -22.75
CA GLU A 263 -17.49 -3.48 -23.40
C GLU A 263 -16.82 -3.86 -24.74
N VAL A 264 -16.32 -5.10 -24.85
CA VAL A 264 -15.68 -5.59 -26.09
C VAL A 264 -16.64 -6.40 -26.98
N GLY A 265 -17.86 -6.67 -26.52
CA GLY A 265 -18.85 -7.51 -27.20
C GLY A 265 -18.65 -9.01 -26.95
N LEU A 266 -18.13 -9.38 -25.77
CA LEU A 266 -18.03 -10.76 -25.31
C LEU A 266 -19.10 -11.04 -24.24
N GLU A 267 -19.58 -12.28 -24.19
CA GLU A 267 -20.47 -12.79 -23.15
C GLU A 267 -19.67 -13.58 -22.10
N ALA A 268 -20.26 -13.76 -20.91
CA ALA A 268 -19.70 -14.64 -19.88
C ALA A 268 -19.93 -16.11 -20.25
N THR A 269 -18.84 -16.81 -20.61
CA THR A 269 -18.81 -18.23 -20.93
C THR A 269 -17.73 -18.92 -20.09
N PRO A 270 -17.69 -20.27 -20.01
CA PRO A 270 -16.62 -20.98 -19.30
C PRO A 270 -15.19 -20.70 -19.80
N ASP A 271 -15.02 -20.12 -20.99
CA ASP A 271 -13.72 -19.72 -21.54
C ASP A 271 -13.35 -18.26 -21.18
N THR A 272 -14.34 -17.37 -21.11
CA THR A 272 -14.14 -15.93 -20.84
C THR A 272 -14.30 -15.57 -19.37
N PHE A 273 -14.99 -16.37 -18.56
CA PHE A 273 -15.28 -16.14 -17.14
C PHE A 273 -14.97 -17.41 -16.34
N ARG A 274 -13.83 -17.41 -15.63
CA ARG A 274 -13.21 -18.64 -15.11
C ARG A 274 -12.97 -18.58 -13.60
N TYR A 275 -13.49 -19.55 -12.86
CA TYR A 275 -13.14 -19.78 -11.45
C TYR A 275 -11.93 -20.71 -11.39
N LEU A 276 -10.80 -20.25 -10.85
CA LEU A 276 -9.52 -20.97 -10.90
C LEU A 276 -8.86 -21.08 -9.53
N ASN A 277 -8.27 -22.24 -9.27
CA ASN A 277 -7.34 -22.42 -8.16
C ASN A 277 -6.03 -21.67 -8.50
N PRO A 278 -5.66 -20.62 -7.75
CA PRO A 278 -4.45 -19.85 -8.03
C PRO A 278 -3.15 -20.64 -7.94
N LEU A 279 -3.12 -21.76 -7.21
CA LEU A 279 -1.95 -22.64 -7.09
C LEU A 279 -1.99 -23.86 -8.04
N CYS A 280 -2.77 -23.78 -9.12
CA CYS A 280 -2.86 -24.85 -10.13
C CYS A 280 -1.58 -24.92 -10.98
N GLU A 281 -0.56 -25.66 -10.51
CA GLU A 281 0.74 -25.84 -11.20
C GLU A 281 0.64 -26.36 -12.65
N THR A 282 -0.43 -27.05 -13.03
CA THR A 282 -0.65 -27.48 -14.42
C THR A 282 -1.10 -26.35 -15.35
N GLU A 283 -1.74 -25.30 -14.83
CA GLU A 283 -2.12 -24.09 -15.60
C GLU A 283 -1.12 -22.93 -15.39
N PHE A 284 -0.49 -22.89 -14.22
CA PHE A 284 0.42 -21.84 -13.76
C PHE A 284 1.76 -22.41 -13.23
N PRO A 285 2.61 -23.03 -14.08
CA PRO A 285 3.87 -23.63 -13.64
C PRO A 285 4.76 -22.65 -12.86
N GLY A 286 5.20 -23.04 -11.67
CA GLY A 286 6.04 -22.26 -10.76
C GLY A 286 5.30 -21.28 -9.84
N VAL A 287 3.97 -21.22 -9.87
CA VAL A 287 3.20 -20.29 -9.03
C VAL A 287 3.36 -20.56 -7.53
N THR A 288 3.54 -21.83 -7.12
CA THR A 288 3.75 -22.19 -5.72
C THR A 288 5.11 -21.70 -5.19
N ASP A 289 6.12 -21.57 -6.05
CA ASP A 289 7.42 -20.98 -5.68
C ASP A 289 7.30 -19.45 -5.49
N ILE A 290 6.45 -18.79 -6.28
CA ILE A 290 6.08 -17.38 -6.06
C ILE A 290 5.37 -17.23 -4.72
N ALA A 291 4.35 -18.05 -4.44
CA ALA A 291 3.62 -18.02 -3.17
C ALA A 291 4.55 -18.23 -1.96
N ARG A 292 5.43 -19.24 -2.03
CA ARG A 292 6.44 -19.52 -0.99
C ARG A 292 7.39 -18.34 -0.77
N ARG A 293 7.83 -17.67 -1.84
CA ARG A 293 8.64 -16.43 -1.75
C ARG A 293 7.86 -15.29 -1.09
N LEU A 294 6.58 -15.11 -1.40
CA LEU A 294 5.75 -14.05 -0.83
C LEU A 294 5.48 -14.26 0.67
N GLN A 295 5.52 -15.51 1.15
CA GLN A 295 5.40 -15.88 2.57
C GLN A 295 6.67 -15.66 3.40
N THR A 296 7.87 -15.55 2.78
CA THR A 296 9.10 -15.46 3.58
C THR A 296 9.21 -14.11 4.30
N TRP A 297 9.87 -14.13 5.46
CA TRP A 297 10.10 -12.91 6.24
C TRP A 297 11.00 -11.91 5.48
N GLU A 298 11.91 -12.40 4.63
CA GLU A 298 12.76 -11.56 3.76
C GLU A 298 11.95 -10.73 2.77
N TRP A 299 10.77 -11.22 2.35
CA TRP A 299 9.85 -10.47 1.51
C TRP A 299 8.94 -9.56 2.35
N ARG A 300 8.25 -10.14 3.34
CA ARG A 300 7.21 -9.46 4.11
C ARG A 300 7.80 -8.33 4.96
N PHE A 301 8.87 -8.59 5.69
CA PHE A 301 9.45 -7.67 6.68
C PHE A 301 10.80 -7.08 6.25
N ALA A 302 11.74 -7.88 5.74
CA ALA A 302 13.10 -7.40 5.42
C ALA A 302 13.18 -6.42 4.23
N LYS A 303 12.13 -6.34 3.39
CA LYS A 303 12.04 -5.29 2.34
C LYS A 303 11.65 -3.91 2.87
N SER A 304 11.36 -3.77 4.16
CA SER A 304 11.13 -2.47 4.80
C SER A 304 12.37 -1.59 4.65
N PRO A 305 12.21 -0.31 4.24
CA PRO A 305 13.31 0.65 4.26
C PRO A 305 13.89 0.81 5.65
N ASP A 306 15.20 1.06 5.73
CA ASP A 306 15.93 1.26 6.98
C ASP A 306 15.22 2.26 7.90
N PHE A 307 15.21 1.95 9.19
CA PHE A 307 14.56 2.76 10.22
C PHE A 307 15.31 2.70 11.54
N SER A 308 15.08 3.68 12.39
CA SER A 308 15.57 3.71 13.77
C SER A 308 14.42 3.99 14.74
N ILE A 309 14.58 3.59 15.99
CA ILE A 309 13.65 3.90 17.07
C ILE A 309 14.44 4.53 18.22
N GLU A 310 13.92 5.63 18.76
CA GLU A 310 14.41 6.27 19.99
C GLU A 310 13.22 6.43 20.95
N ARG A 311 13.27 5.75 22.10
CA ARG A 311 12.26 5.84 23.16
C ARG A 311 12.91 6.19 24.49
N ASN A 312 12.24 7.05 25.25
CA ASN A 312 12.65 7.46 26.60
C ASN A 312 11.58 6.99 27.59
N PHE A 313 11.99 6.19 28.57
CA PHE A 313 11.15 5.66 29.63
C PHE A 313 11.49 6.38 30.94
N THR A 314 10.46 6.86 31.65
CA THR A 314 10.60 7.68 32.86
C THR A 314 9.72 7.15 33.98
N GLY A 315 9.95 7.59 35.21
CA GLY A 315 9.18 7.16 36.38
C GLY A 315 9.75 5.92 37.07
N HIS A 316 10.97 5.53 36.72
CA HIS A 316 11.74 4.53 37.47
C HIS A 316 12.48 5.19 38.63
N THR A 317 12.70 4.45 39.72
CA THR A 317 13.46 4.91 40.88
C THR A 317 14.44 3.84 41.34
N TYR A 318 15.65 4.27 41.71
CA TYR A 318 16.69 3.45 42.31
C TYR A 318 17.25 4.19 43.52
N LYS A 319 17.25 3.55 44.69
CA LYS A 319 17.61 4.17 46.00
C LYS A 319 16.93 5.53 46.22
N SER A 320 15.64 5.60 45.87
CA SER A 320 14.79 6.81 45.92
C SER A 320 15.16 7.96 44.96
N LEU A 321 16.21 7.81 44.14
CA LEU A 321 16.52 8.75 43.07
C LEU A 321 15.76 8.37 41.79
N PRO A 322 15.06 9.32 41.13
CA PRO A 322 14.41 9.06 39.85
C PRO A 322 15.46 8.88 38.75
N TYR A 323 15.17 8.02 37.78
CA TYR A 323 16.01 7.85 36.59
C TYR A 323 15.17 7.64 35.33
N SER A 324 15.81 7.84 34.18
CA SER A 324 15.24 7.51 32.87
C SER A 324 16.07 6.45 32.15
N VAL A 325 15.41 5.68 31.28
CA VAL A 325 16.07 4.75 30.36
C VAL A 325 15.80 5.24 28.95
N GLN A 326 16.84 5.63 28.22
CA GLN A 326 16.78 5.85 26.79
C GLN A 326 17.15 4.55 26.08
N VAL A 327 16.34 4.12 25.12
CA VAL A 327 16.64 3.00 24.21
C VAL A 327 16.71 3.54 22.79
N LYS A 328 17.81 3.24 22.11
CA LYS A 328 18.08 3.60 20.71
C LYS A 328 18.40 2.35 19.92
N LEU A 329 17.77 2.17 18.77
CA LEU A 329 18.10 1.07 17.88
C LEU A 329 17.97 1.44 16.41
N ALA A 330 18.71 0.72 15.57
CA ALA A 330 18.67 0.85 14.12
C ALA A 330 18.44 -0.51 13.45
N VAL A 331 17.49 -0.55 12.52
CA VAL A 331 17.08 -1.74 11.79
C VAL A 331 17.39 -1.56 10.30
N ARG A 332 18.09 -2.51 9.71
CA ARG A 332 18.39 -2.54 8.27
C ARG A 332 18.12 -3.91 7.70
N LYS A 333 17.42 -3.97 6.56
CA LYS A 333 16.93 -5.24 5.98
C LYS A 333 16.21 -6.12 7.04
N GLY A 334 15.44 -5.48 7.93
CA GLY A 334 14.75 -6.11 9.05
C GLY A 334 15.63 -6.65 10.19
N ALA A 335 16.96 -6.59 10.10
CA ALA A 335 17.88 -7.02 11.15
C ALA A 335 18.21 -5.89 12.11
N LEU A 336 18.33 -6.20 13.42
CA LEU A 336 18.72 -5.25 14.46
C LEU A 336 20.23 -4.95 14.33
N THR A 337 20.60 -3.85 13.68
CA THR A 337 22.00 -3.50 13.40
C THR A 337 22.71 -2.71 14.51
N SER A 338 21.96 -2.05 15.38
CA SER A 338 22.48 -1.49 16.62
C SER A 338 21.38 -1.47 17.68
N LEU A 339 21.79 -1.62 18.94
CA LEU A 339 20.96 -1.44 20.12
C LEU A 339 21.85 -0.78 21.19
N GLU A 340 21.47 0.43 21.57
CA GLU A 340 22.13 1.26 22.57
C GLU A 340 21.13 1.58 23.67
N VAL A 341 21.59 1.53 24.91
CA VAL A 341 20.83 1.89 26.09
C VAL A 341 21.56 3.02 26.79
N ARG A 342 20.84 3.91 27.45
CA ARG A 342 21.44 4.87 28.38
C ARG A 342 20.57 4.99 29.62
N VAL A 343 21.18 4.84 30.78
CA VAL A 343 20.51 4.99 32.08
C VAL A 343 20.94 6.30 32.72
N ASP A 344 20.01 7.21 32.94
CA ASP A 344 20.29 8.53 33.53
C ASP A 344 20.34 8.45 35.05
N ASN A 345 21.32 7.69 35.58
CA ASN A 345 21.63 7.59 37.01
C ASN A 345 23.11 7.21 37.21
N PRO A 346 23.93 8.06 37.86
CA PRO A 346 25.34 7.75 38.13
C PRO A 346 25.57 6.45 38.93
N GLU A 347 24.66 6.07 39.83
CA GLU A 347 24.77 4.80 40.58
C GLU A 347 24.53 3.56 39.71
N LEU A 348 23.98 3.74 38.50
CA LEU A 348 23.73 2.65 37.54
C LEU A 348 24.70 2.66 36.36
N GLU A 349 25.74 3.50 36.36
CA GLU A 349 26.69 3.61 35.25
C GLU A 349 27.35 2.27 34.91
N GLN A 350 27.73 1.48 35.91
CA GLN A 350 28.30 0.14 35.68
C GLN A 350 27.29 -0.81 35.01
N LEU A 351 26.02 -0.75 35.42
CA LEU A 351 24.96 -1.56 34.82
C LEU A 351 24.69 -1.13 33.37
N ASP A 352 24.68 0.17 33.09
CA ASP A 352 24.52 0.72 31.75
C ASP A 352 25.65 0.25 30.81
N GLN A 353 26.90 0.28 31.28
CA GLN A 353 28.06 -0.24 30.53
C GLN A 353 27.94 -1.75 30.23
N LEU A 354 27.52 -2.56 31.21
CA LEU A 354 27.31 -4.00 31.05
C LEU A 354 26.17 -4.32 30.07
N ILE A 355 25.04 -3.60 30.17
CA ILE A 355 23.89 -3.78 29.27
C ILE A 355 24.26 -3.39 27.84
N ASN A 356 24.96 -2.27 27.64
CA ASN A 356 25.43 -1.86 26.32
C ASN A 356 26.44 -2.86 25.73
N GLN A 357 27.30 -3.48 26.55
CA GLN A 357 28.18 -4.55 26.07
C GLN A 357 27.38 -5.77 25.61
N PHE A 358 26.42 -6.24 26.43
CA PHE A 358 25.52 -7.32 26.06
C PHE A 358 24.76 -7.02 24.75
N CYS A 359 24.23 -5.80 24.59
CA CYS A 359 23.48 -5.39 23.41
C CYS A 359 24.35 -5.36 22.14
N ARG A 360 25.62 -4.96 22.23
CA ARG A 360 26.58 -5.07 21.11
C ARG A 360 26.80 -6.53 20.71
N ASP A 361 27.14 -7.37 21.69
CA ASP A 361 27.49 -8.79 21.48
C ASP A 361 26.30 -9.63 20.97
N HIS A 362 25.06 -9.18 21.21
CA HIS A 362 23.84 -9.86 20.83
C HIS A 362 23.01 -9.09 19.79
N SER A 363 23.63 -8.19 19.03
CA SER A 363 23.02 -7.54 17.85
C SER A 363 23.13 -8.40 16.58
N GLY A 364 22.54 -7.94 15.48
CA GLY A 364 22.66 -8.56 14.14
C GLY A 364 21.59 -9.60 13.77
N PHE A 365 20.69 -9.96 14.69
CA PHE A 365 19.62 -10.92 14.42
C PHE A 365 18.44 -10.30 13.64
N LEU A 366 17.69 -11.15 12.93
CA LEU A 366 16.46 -10.75 12.23
C LEU A 366 15.34 -10.49 13.24
N LEU A 367 14.61 -9.37 13.12
CA LEU A 367 13.44 -9.10 13.95
C LEU A 367 12.29 -10.09 13.65
N MET A 368 12.39 -11.24 14.32
CA MET A 368 11.44 -12.35 14.35
C MET A 368 11.18 -12.68 15.82
N HIS A 369 9.96 -13.11 16.15
CA HIS A 369 9.54 -13.38 17.54
C HIS A 369 10.51 -14.34 18.27
N GLU A 370 10.91 -15.43 17.62
CA GLU A 370 11.88 -16.41 18.14
C GLU A 370 13.26 -15.83 18.45
N ASN A 371 13.74 -14.87 17.65
CA ASN A 371 15.05 -14.24 17.85
C ASN A 371 15.02 -13.22 19.00
N VAL A 372 13.95 -12.43 19.13
CA VAL A 372 13.78 -11.52 20.27
C VAL A 372 13.58 -12.29 21.57
N LYS A 373 12.83 -13.40 21.55
CA LYS A 373 12.75 -14.30 22.70
C LYS A 373 14.12 -14.90 23.06
N THR A 374 14.90 -15.31 22.07
CA THR A 374 16.27 -15.82 22.30
C THR A 374 17.19 -14.73 22.87
N PHE A 375 17.01 -13.46 22.49
CA PHE A 375 17.70 -12.32 23.09
C PHE A 375 17.26 -12.09 24.54
N GLU A 376 15.95 -12.14 24.83
CA GLU A 376 15.38 -12.05 26.18
C GLU A 376 15.92 -13.14 27.11
N ASP A 377 15.85 -14.41 26.69
CA ASP A 377 16.32 -15.56 27.47
C ASP A 377 17.83 -15.43 27.81
N LYS A 378 18.64 -15.00 26.84
CA LYS A 378 20.08 -14.73 27.05
C LYS A 378 20.32 -13.55 27.99
N PHE A 379 19.54 -12.47 27.87
CA PHE A 379 19.66 -11.32 28.77
C PHE A 379 19.32 -11.73 30.21
N LEU A 380 18.18 -12.41 30.40
CA LEU A 380 17.74 -12.90 31.71
C LEU A 380 18.77 -13.86 32.33
N TYR A 381 19.41 -14.71 31.53
CA TYR A 381 20.52 -15.55 31.99
C TYR A 381 21.74 -14.72 32.38
N CYS A 382 22.20 -13.79 31.53
CA CYS A 382 23.38 -12.96 31.81
C CYS A 382 23.24 -12.06 33.03
N PHE A 383 22.04 -11.57 33.33
CA PHE A 383 21.72 -10.74 34.49
C PHE A 383 20.96 -11.52 35.60
N SER A 384 21.31 -12.80 35.79
CA SER A 384 20.78 -13.65 36.86
C SER A 384 21.74 -13.75 38.05
N GLU A 385 21.21 -14.15 39.21
CA GLU A 385 22.00 -14.41 40.43
C GLU A 385 23.01 -15.56 40.25
N SER A 386 22.79 -16.44 39.27
CA SER A 386 23.60 -17.63 39.00
C SER A 386 24.71 -17.42 37.97
N SER A 387 24.75 -16.29 37.25
CA SER A 387 25.73 -16.00 36.19
C SER A 387 26.82 -14.99 36.60
N ASN A 388 26.56 -14.05 37.52
CA ASN A 388 27.57 -13.08 37.95
C ASN A 388 27.34 -12.46 39.34
N LYS A 389 28.42 -11.95 39.96
CA LYS A 389 28.52 -11.55 41.39
C LYS A 389 27.82 -10.23 41.77
N GLN A 390 26.81 -9.77 41.03
CA GLN A 390 26.17 -8.46 41.24
C GLN A 390 24.64 -8.54 41.43
N ILE A 391 24.23 -9.21 42.51
CA ILE A 391 22.83 -9.38 42.93
C ILE A 391 22.08 -8.02 43.02
N GLU A 392 22.77 -6.94 43.40
CA GLU A 392 22.22 -5.57 43.53
C GLU A 392 21.50 -5.07 42.26
N TYR A 393 21.90 -5.52 41.06
CA TYR A 393 21.37 -5.00 39.79
C TYR A 393 20.28 -5.85 39.13
N VAL A 394 19.96 -7.04 39.63
CA VAL A 394 19.02 -7.99 38.97
C VAL A 394 17.62 -7.37 38.76
N SER A 395 17.14 -6.57 39.73
CA SER A 395 15.87 -5.83 39.60
C SER A 395 15.91 -4.80 38.47
N GLU A 396 16.96 -3.97 38.44
CA GLU A 396 17.05 -2.86 37.49
C GLU A 396 17.35 -3.36 36.08
N ALA A 397 18.17 -4.41 35.94
CA ALA A 397 18.39 -5.10 34.67
C ALA A 397 17.07 -5.62 34.06
N ARG A 398 16.18 -6.21 34.86
CA ARG A 398 14.83 -6.63 34.42
C ARG A 398 13.93 -5.45 34.05
N ARG A 399 14.05 -4.29 34.69
CA ARG A 399 13.31 -3.07 34.32
C ARG A 399 13.80 -2.49 33.00
N ILE A 400 15.12 -2.44 32.81
CA ILE A 400 15.76 -1.97 31.57
C ILE A 400 15.42 -2.94 30.42
N LEU A 401 15.44 -4.26 30.66
CA LEU A 401 14.98 -5.27 29.69
C LEU A 401 13.53 -5.01 29.24
N LYS A 402 12.61 -4.68 30.14
CA LYS A 402 11.23 -4.29 29.75
C LYS A 402 11.19 -3.04 28.87
N CYS A 403 12.09 -2.08 29.08
CA CYS A 403 12.23 -0.90 28.21
C CYS A 403 12.78 -1.28 26.83
N ILE A 404 13.76 -2.19 26.76
CA ILE A 404 14.32 -2.74 25.52
C ILE A 404 13.24 -3.52 24.75
N LEU A 405 12.56 -4.46 25.41
CA LEU A 405 11.50 -5.28 24.80
C LEU A 405 10.31 -4.44 24.35
N SER A 406 9.88 -3.44 25.15
CA SER A 406 8.87 -2.48 24.68
C SER A 406 9.36 -1.59 23.52
N SER A 407 10.67 -1.45 23.34
CA SER A 407 11.27 -0.81 22.16
C SER A 407 11.53 -1.78 21.00
N LEU A 408 11.25 -3.07 21.17
CA LEU A 408 11.28 -4.15 20.18
C LEU A 408 9.89 -4.75 19.91
N ASP A 409 8.83 -4.16 20.48
CA ASP A 409 7.46 -4.67 20.67
C ASP A 409 6.66 -4.68 19.36
N PHE A 410 7.18 -5.41 18.38
CA PHE A 410 6.78 -5.34 16.97
C PHE A 410 6.54 -6.74 16.36
N LEU A 411 6.38 -7.77 17.20
CA LEU A 411 6.52 -9.18 16.84
C LEU A 411 5.37 -10.04 17.36
#